data_AF-A0A7X8X3V9-F1
#
_entry.id   AF-A0A7X8X3V9-F1
#
_cell.length_a   1.000
_cell.length_b   1.000
_cell.length_c   1.000
_cell.angle_alpha   90.00
_cell.angle_beta   90.00
_cell.angle_gamma   90.00
#
_symmetry.space_group_name_H-M   'P 1'
#
loop_
_entity.id
_entity.type
_entity.pdbx_description
1 polymer ?
#
loop_
_entity_poly.entity_id
_entity_poly.type
_entity_poly.pdbx_seq_one_letter_code
_entity_poly.pdbx_strand_id
1 'polypeptide(L)' 'MEYKVELFKDVLIDRIKQINEKNAVILEKRLNDLAAEGWELVVTIPQHRDGWSVNPVFIFKRN' A
#
# COMPACT_ATOMS: atom_id res chain seq x y z
N MET A 1 -20.37 8.11 2.11
CA MET A 1 -19.10 7.92 1.39
C MET A 1 -18.24 7.04 2.28
N GLU A 2 -17.88 5.84 1.82
CA GLU A 2 -17.18 4.83 2.62
C GLU A 2 -15.69 4.81 2.29
N TYR A 3 -14.84 4.68 3.32
CA TYR A 3 -13.39 4.66 3.21
C TYR A 3 -12.81 3.41 3.88
N LYS A 4 -11.76 2.85 3.27
CA LYS A 4 -10.99 1.73 3.81
C LYS A 4 -9.52 2.13 3.89
N VAL A 5 -8.87 1.80 5.01
CA VAL A 5 -7.43 2.02 5.22
C VAL A 5 -6.74 0.67 5.27
N GLU A 6 -5.74 0.48 4.42
CA GLU A 6 -4.93 -0.75 4.38
C GLU A 6 -3.47 -0.44 4.71
N LEU A 7 -2.91 -1.21 5.64
CA LEU A 7 -1.53 -1.14 6.08
C LEU A 7 -0.78 -2.36 5.54
N PHE A 8 0.13 -2.13 4.62
CA PHE A 8 0.95 -3.19 4.05
C PHE A 8 2.23 -3.35 4.86
N LYS A 9 2.14 -4.10 5.97
CA LYS A 9 3.23 -4.27 6.95
C LYS A 9 4.51 -4.88 6.37
N ASP A 10 4.40 -5.59 5.25
CA ASP A 10 5.51 -6.29 4.60
C ASP A 10 6.00 -5.60 3.32
N VAL A 11 5.34 -4.50 2.90
CA VAL A 11 5.87 -3.64 1.84
C VAL A 11 6.86 -2.68 2.49
N LEU A 12 8.05 -3.19 2.76
CA LEU A 12 9.18 -2.36 3.13
C LEU A 12 9.60 -1.57 1.89
N ILE A 13 9.29 -0.28 1.87
CA ILE A 13 9.93 0.65 0.95
C ILE A 13 11.26 1.03 1.61
N ASP A 14 12.32 0.32 1.22
CA ASP A 14 13.67 0.68 1.63
C ASP A 14 14.03 2.04 1.01
N ARG A 15 14.71 2.92 1.77
CA ARG A 15 14.96 4.33 1.40
C ARG A 15 15.76 4.47 0.08
N ILE A 16 16.33 3.37 -0.42
CA ILE A 16 17.23 3.28 -1.59
C ILE A 16 16.51 2.83 -2.88
N LYS A 17 15.17 2.75 -2.93
CA LYS A 17 14.37 2.44 -4.14
C LYS A 17 14.29 0.96 -4.55
N GLN A 18 14.03 0.03 -3.63
CA GLN A 18 13.55 -1.28 -4.07
C GLN A 18 12.42 -1.75 -3.16
N ILE A 19 11.18 -1.70 -3.67
CA ILE A 19 10.22 -2.73 -3.30
C ILE A 19 10.84 -4.03 -3.81
N ASN A 20 11.20 -4.96 -2.91
CA ASN A 20 11.64 -6.29 -3.33
C ASN A 20 10.60 -6.84 -4.33
N GLU A 21 11.03 -7.39 -5.47
CA GLU A 21 10.13 -7.86 -6.54
C GLU A 21 8.98 -8.73 -6.02
N LYS A 22 9.25 -9.55 -5.00
CA LYS A 22 8.23 -10.36 -4.32
C LYS A 22 7.14 -9.50 -3.64
N ASN A 23 7.54 -8.42 -2.97
CA ASN A 23 6.62 -7.50 -2.30
C ASN A 23 5.84 -6.66 -3.31
N ALA A 24 6.43 -6.36 -4.47
CA ALA A 24 5.76 -5.63 -5.55
C ALA A 24 4.61 -6.46 -6.14
N VAL A 25 4.85 -7.74 -6.42
CA VAL A 25 3.82 -8.66 -6.94
C VAL A 25 2.68 -8.84 -5.94
N ILE A 26 2.97 -8.97 -4.64
CA ILE A 26 1.94 -9.10 -3.59
C ILE A 26 1.11 -7.82 -3.48
N LEU A 27 1.76 -6.66 -3.52
CA LEU A 27 1.08 -5.36 -3.49
C LEU A 27 0.18 -5.20 -4.71
N GLU A 28 0.69 -5.47 -5.91
CA GLU A 28 -0.07 -5.38 -7.16
C GLU A 28 -1.29 -6.29 -7.13
N LYS A 29 -1.14 -7.54 -6.71
CA LYS A 29 -2.27 -8.46 -6.56
C LYS A 29 -3.34 -7.90 -5.63
N ARG A 30 -2.94 -7.37 -4.47
CA ARG A 30 -3.90 -6.84 -3.49
C ARG A 30 -4.58 -5.56 -3.97
N LEU A 31 -3.88 -4.69 -4.70
CA LEU A 31 -4.47 -3.51 -5.32
C LEU A 31 -5.50 -3.90 -6.39
N ASN A 32 -5.21 -4.93 -7.19
CA ASN A 32 -6.14 -5.47 -8.18
C ASN A 32 -7.37 -6.12 -7.54
N ASP A 33 -7.19 -6.89 -6.45
CA ASP A 33 -8.30 -7.47 -5.69
C ASP A 33 -9.23 -6.37 -5.13
N LEU A 34 -8.65 -5.29 -4.57
CA LEU A 34 -9.39 -4.15 -4.06
C LEU A 34 -10.13 -3.39 -5.17
N ALA A 35 -9.50 -3.20 -6.33
CA ALA A 35 -10.15 -2.60 -7.48
C ALA A 35 -11.33 -3.45 -7.97
N ALA A 36 -11.18 -4.77 -8.05
CA ALA A 36 -12.25 -5.70 -8.41
C ALA A 36 -13.39 -5.72 -7.37
N GLU A 37 -13.07 -5.53 -6.09
CA GLU A 37 -14.07 -5.34 -5.05
C GLU A 37 -14.85 -4.04 -5.23
N GLY A 38 -14.33 -3.02 -5.94
CA GLY A 38 -14.95 -1.69 -6.09
C GLY A 38 -14.32 -0.60 -5.22
N TRP A 39 -13.08 -0.79 -4.78
CA TRP A 39 -12.29 0.19 -4.04
C TRP A 39 -11.34 0.94 -4.97
N GLU A 40 -11.37 2.26 -4.89
CA GLU A 40 -10.47 3.15 -5.63
C GLU A 40 -9.39 3.69 -4.69
N LEU A 41 -8.12 3.57 -5.07
CA LEU A 41 -7.01 4.15 -4.31
C LEU A 41 -7.04 5.68 -4.42
N VAL A 42 -7.10 6.37 -3.27
CA VAL A 42 -7.18 7.83 -3.20
C VAL A 42 -5.84 8.45 -2.82
N VAL A 43 -5.17 7.89 -1.81
CA VAL A 43 -3.90 8.45 -1.32
C VAL A 43 -3.00 7.36 -0.73
N THR A 44 -1.70 7.54 -0.91
CA THR A 44 -0.65 6.79 -0.24
C THR A 44 0.10 7.69 0.73
N ILE A 45 0.17 7.31 2.00
CA ILE A 45 0.86 8.06 3.04
C ILE A 45 2.07 7.25 3.49
N PRO A 46 3.31 7.71 3.24
CA PRO A 46 4.49 7.05 3.77
C PRO A 46 4.51 7.19 5.30
N GLN A 47 4.42 6.07 6.05
CA GLN A 47 4.71 6.11 7.49
C GLN A 47 6.16 5.75 7.75
N HIS A 48 6.92 6.73 8.23
CA HIS A 48 8.27 6.50 8.72
C HIS A 48 8.23 5.75 10.04
N ARG A 49 8.82 4.55 10.08
CA ARG A 49 9.18 3.87 11.33
C ARG A 49 10.70 3.90 11.43
N ASP A 50 11.21 4.75 12.32
CA ASP A 50 12.58 4.82 12.81
C ASP A 50 13.68 4.49 11.79
N GLY A 51 14.10 5.51 11.04
CA GLY A 51 15.39 5.56 10.31
C GLY A 51 15.56 4.68 9.07
N TRP A 52 14.87 3.53 8.97
CA TRP A 52 15.25 2.48 8.00
C TRP A 52 14.10 1.89 7.20
N SER A 53 12.84 2.01 7.63
CA SER A 53 11.71 1.40 6.89
C SER A 53 10.49 2.31 6.85
N VAL A 54 9.87 2.40 5.67
CA VAL A 54 8.60 3.11 5.48
C VAL A 54 7.53 2.07 5.18
N ASN A 55 6.52 1.99 6.04
CA ASN A 55 5.30 1.22 5.77
C ASN A 55 4.27 2.18 5.16
N PRO A 56 4.03 2.14 3.84
CA PRO A 56 3.01 2.96 3.23
C PRO A 56 1.61 2.56 3.72
N VAL A 57 0.82 3.57 4.09
CA VAL A 57 -0.62 3.46 4.32
C VAL A 57 -1.33 3.79 3.02
N PHE A 58 -2.31 2.98 2.65
CA PHE A 58 -3.12 3.20 1.47
C PHE A 58 -4.56 3.48 1.91
N ILE A 59 -5.13 4.57 1.40
CA ILE A 59 -6.51 4.95 1.67
C ILE A 59 -7.30 4.76 0.40
N PHE A 60 -8.39 3.99 0.52
CA PHE A 60 -9.30 3.69 -0.57
C PHE A 60 -10.68 4.28 -0.29
N LYS A 61 -11.39 4.60 -1.36
CA LYS A 61 -12.78 5.04 -1.35
C LYS A 61 -13.63 4.02 -2.11
N ARG A 62 -14.85 3.78 -1.63
CA ARG A 62 -15.83 2.96 -2.33
C ARG A 62 -16.40 3.70 -3.54
N ASN A 63 -16.33 3.09 -4.73
CA ASN A 63 -17.07 3.52 -5.92
C ASN A 63 -18.53 3.06 -5.88
#